data_AF-A0A552UVN0-F1
#
_entry.id   AF-A0A552UVN0-F1
#
_cell.length_a   1.000
_cell.length_b   1.000
_cell.length_c   1.000
_cell.angle_alpha   90.00
_cell.angle_beta   90.00
_cell.angle_gamma   90.00
#
_symmetry.space_group_name_H-M   'P 1'
#
loop_
_entity.id
_entity.type
_entity.pdbx_description
1 polymer ?
#
loop_
_entity_poly.entity_id
_entity_poly.type
_entity_poly.pdbx_seq_one_letter_code
_entity_poly.pdbx_strand_id
1 'polypeptide(L)' 'MKKLTDLFANLRRLNLKSDEIQDSLYRISNWLSDEDHKETDEYVQNQLEFLFTLVKKAEEHNKIYLTVQEARDYGELR' A
#
# COMPACT_ATOMS: atom_id res chain seq x y z
N MET A 1 -4.59 -7.97 13.27
CA MET A 1 -3.85 -6.76 12.85
C MET A 1 -3.25 -7.04 11.48
N LYS A 2 -3.66 -6.27 10.45
CA LYS A 2 -2.98 -6.31 9.16
C LYS A 2 -1.61 -5.68 9.38
N LYS A 3 -0.51 -6.37 9.05
CA LYS A 3 0.84 -5.87 9.37
C LYS A 3 1.23 -4.80 8.35
N LEU A 4 1.92 -3.74 8.79
CA LEU A 4 2.47 -2.72 7.89
C LEU A 4 3.33 -3.34 6.78
N THR A 5 4.04 -4.42 7.09
CA THR A 5 4.82 -5.20 6.11
C THR A 5 3.97 -5.73 4.96
N ASP A 6 2.76 -6.20 5.27
CA ASP A 6 1.83 -6.75 4.28
C ASP A 6 1.28 -5.62 3.40
N LEU A 7 1.02 -4.45 4.00
CA LEU A 7 0.62 -3.27 3.25
C LEU A 7 1.69 -2.86 2.25
N PHE A 8 2.95 -2.71 2.68
CA PHE A 8 4.02 -2.30 1.77
C PHE A 8 4.33 -3.34 0.68
N ALA A 9 4.14 -4.63 0.97
CA ALA A 9 4.25 -5.66 -0.06
C ALA A 9 3.13 -5.49 -1.12
N ASN A 10 1.90 -5.24 -0.68
CA ASN A 10 0.76 -5.08 -1.57
C ASN A 10 0.74 -3.75 -2.33
N LEU A 11 1.16 -2.65 -1.70
CA LEU A 11 1.27 -1.34 -2.36
C LEU A 11 2.26 -1.37 -3.53
N ARG A 12 3.36 -2.13 -3.41
CA ARG A 12 4.31 -2.34 -4.52
C ARG A 12 3.68 -3.04 -5.73
N ARG A 13 2.56 -3.74 -5.54
CA ARG A 13 1.77 -4.40 -6.58
C ARG A 13 0.64 -3.50 -7.09
N LEU A 14 0.54 -2.25 -6.62
CA LEU A 14 -0.40 -1.25 -7.14
C LEU A 14 0.31 -0.23 -8.02
N ASN A 15 -0.47 0.55 -8.76
CA ASN A 15 0.04 1.72 -9.47
C ASN A 15 0.35 2.82 -8.44
N LEU A 16 1.59 2.86 -7.97
CA LEU A 16 2.07 3.89 -7.04
C LEU A 16 2.03 5.32 -7.60
N LYS A 17 1.70 5.50 -8.89
CA LYS A 17 1.40 6.82 -9.47
C LYS A 17 -0.03 7.31 -9.20
N SER A 18 -0.85 6.53 -8.50
CA SER A 18 -2.17 6.99 -8.07
C SER A 18 -2.02 8.11 -7.04
N ASP A 19 -2.60 9.28 -7.32
CA ASP A 19 -2.60 10.45 -6.44
C ASP A 19 -3.13 10.10 -5.05
N GLU A 20 -4.17 9.26 -4.97
CA GLU A 20 -4.77 8.80 -3.71
C GLU A 20 -3.78 8.01 -2.84
N ILE A 21 -2.95 7.17 -3.46
CA ILE A 21 -1.95 6.37 -2.75
C ILE A 21 -0.83 7.28 -2.26
N GLN A 22 -0.34 8.19 -3.12
CA GLN A 22 0.72 9.11 -2.77
C GLN A 22 0.30 10.09 -1.66
N ASP A 23 -0.91 10.64 -1.73
CA ASP A 23 -1.44 11.55 -0.71
C ASP A 23 -1.58 10.86 0.64
N SER A 24 -2.10 9.62 0.67
CA SER A 24 -2.22 8.87 1.93
C SER A 24 -0.86 8.52 2.53
N LEU A 25 0.11 8.09 1.71
CA LEU A 25 1.49 7.83 2.17
C LEU A 25 2.17 9.11 2.67
N TYR A 26 1.97 10.24 1.98
CA TYR A 26 2.49 11.54 2.40
C TYR A 26 1.90 11.97 3.74
N ARG A 27 0.58 11.84 3.93
CA ARG A 27 -0.10 12.13 5.19
C ARG A 27 0.44 11.31 6.36
N ILE A 28 0.64 10.01 6.16
CA ILE A 28 1.26 9.14 7.17
C ILE A 28 2.67 9.64 7.49
N SER A 29 3.51 9.86 6.47
CA SER A 29 4.88 10.31 6.65
C SER A 29 4.97 11.66 7.37
N ASN A 30 4.08 12.60 7.03
CA ASN A 30 4.03 13.92 7.64
C ASN A 30 3.48 13.88 9.08
N TRP A 31 2.56 12.97 9.38
CA TRP A 31 2.07 12.79 10.75
C TRP A 31 3.17 12.22 11.66
N LEU A 32 3.86 11.18 11.18
CA LEU A 32 4.91 10.47 11.92
C LEU A 32 6.27 11.20 11.95
N SER A 33 6.40 12.35 11.29
CA SER A 33 7.60 13.19 11.47
C SER A 33 7.58 13.97 12.79
N ASP A 34 6.43 14.03 13.46
CA ASP A 34 6.30 14.55 14.82
C ASP A 34 6.58 13.43 15.82
N GLU A 35 7.48 13.67 16.79
CA GLU A 35 7.92 12.69 17.78
C GLU A 35 6.80 12.30 18.77
N ASP A 36 5.77 13.14 18.93
CA ASP A 36 4.63 12.86 19.82
C ASP A 36 3.62 11.91 19.16
N HIS A 37 3.66 11.77 17.83
CA HIS A 37 2.74 10.95 17.07
C HIS A 37 3.25 9.52 16.87
N LYS A 38 2.32 8.57 16.75
CA LYS A 38 2.63 7.14 16.68
C LYS A 38 1.88 6.46 15.56
N GLU A 39 2.42 5.31 15.12
CA GLU A 39 1.75 4.46 14.13
C GLU A 39 0.38 3.97 14.61
N THR A 40 0.18 3.90 15.93
CA THR A 40 -1.08 3.49 16.57
C THR A 40 -2.13 4.59 16.60
N ASP A 41 -1.79 5.82 16.23
CA ASP A 41 -2.74 6.93 16.24
C ASP A 41 -3.89 6.66 15.27
N GLU A 42 -5.11 7.01 15.66
CA GLU A 42 -6.32 6.79 14.87
C GLU A 42 -6.19 7.38 13.46
N TYR A 43 -5.57 8.56 13.35
CA TYR A 43 -5.29 9.19 12.06
C TYR A 43 -4.48 8.28 11.13
N VAL A 44 -3.38 7.71 11.63
CA VAL A 44 -2.51 6.81 10.87
C VAL A 44 -3.24 5.51 10.55
N GLN A 45 -3.97 4.94 11.52
CA GLN A 45 -4.74 3.72 11.31
C GLN A 45 -5.81 3.88 10.22
N ASN A 46 -6.49 5.02 10.17
CA ASN A 46 -7.47 5.33 9.13
C ASN A 46 -6.83 5.42 7.73
N GLN A 47 -5.62 6.00 7.63
CA GLN A 47 -4.87 6.03 6.36
C GLN A 47 -4.43 4.63 5.93
N LEU A 48 -3.94 3.81 6.86
CA LEU A 48 -3.58 2.42 6.58
C LEU A 48 -4.81 1.60 6.11
N GLU A 49 -5.96 1.77 6.76
CA GLU A 49 -7.20 1.10 6.37
C GLU A 49 -7.69 1.51 4.97
N PHE A 50 -7.58 2.81 4.65
CA PHE A 50 -7.84 3.32 3.31
C PHE A 50 -6.97 2.62 2.26
N LEU A 51 -5.65 2.56 2.49
CA LEU A 51 -4.71 1.90 1.58
C LEU A 51 -5.00 0.39 1.45
N PHE A 52 -5.36 -0.30 2.54
CA PHE A 52 -5.78 -1.70 2.47
C PHE A 52 -7.08 -1.90 1.67
N THR A 53 -8.02 -0.97 1.76
CA THR A 53 -9.25 -0.99 0.96
C THR A 53 -8.92 -0.82 -0.53
N LEU A 54 -7.98 0.05 -0.88
CA LEU A 54 -7.52 0.21 -2.26
C LEU A 54 -6.87 -1.07 -2.80
N VAL A 55 -6.00 -1.71 -2.02
CA VAL A 55 -5.40 -3.01 -2.36
C VAL A 55 -6.49 -4.03 -2.66
N LYS A 56 -7.45 -4.20 -1.74
CA LYS A 56 -8.53 -5.19 -1.89
C LYS A 56 -9.36 -4.95 -3.15
N LYS A 57 -9.72 -3.70 -3.45
CA LYS A 57 -10.45 -3.34 -4.68
C LYS A 57 -9.63 -3.64 -5.94
N ALA A 58 -8.32 -3.41 -5.90
CA ALA A 58 -7.46 -3.71 -7.03
C ALA A 58 -7.35 -5.23 -7.27
N GLU A 59 -7.25 -6.02 -6.20
CA GLU A 59 -7.26 -7.49 -6.28
C GLU A 59 -8.58 -8.00 -6.88
N GLU A 60 -9.73 -7.53 -6.38
CA GLU A 60 -11.05 -7.91 -6.88
C GLU A 60 -11.25 -7.57 -8.37
N HIS A 61 -10.56 -6.53 -8.86
CA HIS A 61 -10.68 -6.04 -10.23
C HIS A 61 -9.50 -6.47 -11.13
N ASN A 62 -8.61 -7.37 -10.67
CA ASN A 62 -7.40 -7.80 -11.38
C ASN A 62 -6.51 -6.63 -11.85
N LYS A 63 -6.42 -5.57 -11.04
CA LYS A 63 -5.57 -4.38 -11.26
C LYS A 63 -4.27 -4.39 -10.46
N ILE A 64 -3.85 -5.58 -10.01
CA ILE A 64 -2.57 -5.77 -9.34
C ILE A 64 -1.48 -6.09 -10.37
N TYR A 65 -0.33 -5.47 -10.22
CA TYR A 65 0.86 -5.74 -11.03
C TYR A 65 1.59 -6.93 -10.45
N LEU A 66 2.03 -7.84 -11.31
CA LEU A 66 2.93 -8.92 -10.94
C LEU A 66 4.27 -8.33 -10.53
N THR A 67 4.84 -8.84 -9.45
CA THR A 67 6.25 -8.63 -9.16
C THR A 67 7.11 -9.28 -10.25
N VAL A 68 8.36 -8.84 -10.38
CA VAL A 68 9.30 -9.41 -11.38
C VAL A 68 9.44 -10.94 -11.22
N GLN A 69 9.40 -11.45 -9.99
CA GLN A 69 9.47 -12.89 -9.73
C GLN A 69 8.19 -13.59 -10.19
N GLU A 70 7.01 -13.07 -9.82
CA GLU A 70 5.73 -13.66 -10.25
C GLU A 70 5.62 -13.64 -11.78
N ALA A 71 5.99 -12.55 -12.45
CA ALA A 71 5.98 -12.47 -13.92
C ALA A 71 6.91 -13.50 -14.58
N ARG A 72 8.05 -13.85 -13.95
CA ARG A 72 8.91 -14.96 -14.39
C ARG A 72 8.25 -16.32 -14.16
N ASP A 73 7.64 -16.53 -13.00
CA ASP A 73 6.97 -17.78 -12.64
C ASP A 73 5.75 -18.05 -13.55
N TYR A 74 5.08 -17.00 -14.02
CA TYR A 74 4.00 -17.06 -15.00
C TYR A 74 4.49 -17.14 -16.47
N GLY A 75 5.81 -17.08 -16.72
CA GLY A 75 6.38 -17.15 -18.06
C GLY A 75 6.19 -15.88 -18.91
N GLU A 76 5.84 -14.75 -18.30
CA GLU A 76 5.65 -13.45 -18.96
C GLU A 76 6.97 -12.70 -19.21
N LEU A 77 8.04 -13.05 -18.48
CA LEU A 77 9.39 -12.53 -18.67
C LEU A 77 10.35 -13.69 -18.97
N ARG A 78 11.02 -13.62 -20.13
CA ARG A 78 12.08 -14.56 -20.55
C ARG A 78 13.46 -14.06 -20.16
#